data_AF-A0A839LEX7-F1
#
_entry.id   AF-A0A839LEX7-F1
#
_cell.length_a   1.000
_cell.length_b   1.000
_cell.length_c   1.000
_cell.angle_alpha   90.00
_cell.angle_beta   90.00
_cell.angle_gamma   90.00
#
_symmetry.space_group_name_H-M   'P 1'
#
loop_
_entity.id
_entity.type
_entity.pdbx_description
1 polymer ?
#
loop_
_entity_poly.entity_id
_entity_poly.type
_entity_poly.pdbx_seq_one_letter_code
_entity_poly.pdbx_strand_id
1 'polypeptide(L)'
;MPFSQARSRAFLSLPGALALGLLPGLAQAQASAFSRQAGTSVVAGTVWHYEKSNRDGSDAWHFAIYFASPSRLEVLKWLPGEDLVEVHADLDLARAMPVHMQQWNLVKGERRPTLSADAAPKAPRLKVHFAKGGTVELDGGALPLHVWGFDLASLAPLLPMLRHPQQGFKLSMVDPNRPGRHGEPALVAEARFEYLGRREWQGRPSHQYRIAGPAFDGKAGLLVTSLQGQLLHAEHPIPTSTDWKDWRLSFTRSEQLNGNQWEQFKLELQRQLAAGD
;
A
#
# COMPACT_ATOMS: atom_id res chain seq x y z
N MET A 1 59.47 -8.30 40.57
CA MET A 1 60.35 -7.60 39.60
C MET A 1 60.69 -8.58 38.48
N PRO A 2 61.02 -8.15 37.25
CA PRO A 2 61.00 -6.80 36.65
C PRO A 2 60.09 -6.72 35.38
N PHE A 3 59.43 -5.60 35.11
CA PHE A 3 59.85 -4.45 34.29
C PHE A 3 60.09 -4.73 32.79
N SER A 4 59.31 -4.04 31.96
CA SER A 4 59.89 -3.26 30.85
C SER A 4 59.01 -2.04 30.54
N GLN A 5 59.59 -0.86 30.73
CA GLN A 5 59.11 0.43 30.24
C GLN A 5 59.75 0.69 28.87
N ALA A 6 59.05 1.40 27.98
CA ALA A 6 59.70 2.36 27.09
C ALA A 6 58.79 3.55 26.73
N ARG A 7 59.34 4.72 27.06
CA ARG A 7 58.99 6.14 26.80
C ARG A 7 58.74 6.47 25.32
N SER A 8 57.71 7.26 24.99
CA SER A 8 57.65 8.73 24.83
C SER A 8 57.72 9.20 23.36
N ARG A 9 56.75 10.03 22.95
CA ARG A 9 56.96 11.40 22.42
C ARG A 9 55.60 12.02 22.02
N ALA A 10 55.34 13.22 22.54
CA ALA A 10 54.27 14.11 22.12
C ALA A 10 54.68 14.89 20.87
N PHE A 11 53.76 15.22 19.96
CA PHE A 11 53.84 16.40 19.09
C PHE A 11 52.46 16.79 18.51
N LEU A 12 52.12 18.06 18.75
CA LEU A 12 51.34 19.05 17.98
C LEU A 12 49.94 18.78 17.37
N SER A 13 49.02 19.62 17.85
CA SER A 13 47.83 20.26 17.25
C SER A 13 47.56 20.17 15.74
N LEU A 14 46.29 19.96 15.40
CA LEU A 14 45.59 20.62 14.28
C LEU A 14 44.10 20.85 14.65
N PRO A 15 43.55 22.06 14.46
CA PRO A 15 42.12 22.36 14.61
C PRO A 15 41.38 21.99 13.32
N GLY A 16 40.18 21.43 13.45
CA GLY A 16 39.40 21.08 12.26
C GLY A 16 38.13 20.31 12.58
N ALA A 17 37.31 20.82 13.50
CA ALA A 17 35.95 20.35 13.64
C ALA A 17 35.14 20.83 12.43
N LEU A 18 35.17 20.04 11.34
CA LEU A 18 34.17 20.11 10.28
C LEU A 18 32.83 19.70 10.91
N ALA A 19 32.02 20.71 11.23
CA ALA A 19 30.63 20.52 11.60
C ALA A 19 29.91 19.86 10.41
N LEU A 20 29.68 18.56 10.52
CA LEU A 20 28.69 17.85 9.73
C LEU A 20 27.33 18.45 10.09
N GLY A 21 26.91 19.45 9.32
CA GLY A 21 25.56 19.96 9.32
C GLY A 21 24.62 18.81 8.97
N LEU A 22 23.93 18.30 9.98
CA LEU A 22 22.80 17.39 9.86
C LEU A 22 21.76 18.05 8.95
N LEU A 23 21.68 17.61 7.68
CA LEU A 23 20.62 18.01 6.76
C LEU A 23 19.29 17.37 7.22
N PRO A 24 18.31 18.12 7.75
CA PRO A 24 17.01 17.56 8.14
C PRO A 24 16.08 17.33 6.93
N GLY A 25 16.59 17.35 5.69
CA GLY A 25 15.79 17.55 4.47
C GLY A 25 15.32 16.30 3.71
N LEU A 26 15.77 15.09 4.06
CA LEU A 26 15.51 13.92 3.21
C LEU A 26 14.12 13.29 3.38
N ALA A 27 13.49 13.44 4.56
CA ALA A 27 12.17 12.85 4.81
C ALA A 27 11.02 13.61 4.12
N GLN A 28 11.15 14.94 3.97
CA GLN A 28 10.11 15.79 3.37
C GLN A 28 10.09 15.72 1.82
N ALA A 29 11.17 15.25 1.20
CA ALA A 29 11.31 15.20 -0.25
C ALA A 29 10.42 14.14 -0.92
N GLN A 30 10.01 13.07 -0.22
CA GLN A 30 9.33 11.93 -0.86
C GLN A 30 7.82 12.09 -1.02
N ALA A 31 7.12 12.66 -0.03
CA ALA A 31 5.71 13.04 -0.18
C ALA A 31 5.50 13.98 -1.37
N SER A 32 6.53 14.76 -1.70
CA SER A 32 6.50 15.65 -2.86
C SER A 32 6.36 14.87 -4.18
N ALA A 33 6.79 13.61 -4.31
CA ALA A 33 6.62 12.85 -5.56
C ALA A 33 5.15 12.82 -6.06
N PHE A 34 4.21 12.97 -5.13
CA PHE A 34 2.77 13.03 -5.37
C PHE A 34 2.28 14.48 -5.30
N SER A 35 1.64 14.95 -6.35
CA SER A 35 1.02 16.27 -6.39
C SER A 35 -0.30 16.18 -7.11
N ARG A 36 -1.35 16.76 -6.53
CA ARG A 36 -2.61 16.88 -7.27
C ARG A 36 -2.36 17.77 -8.49
N GLN A 37 -2.54 17.19 -9.66
CA GLN A 37 -2.62 17.94 -10.91
C GLN A 37 -4.10 18.01 -11.28
N ALA A 38 -4.52 19.14 -11.87
CA ALA A 38 -5.90 19.26 -12.35
C ALA A 38 -6.15 18.16 -13.39
N GLY A 39 -7.28 17.45 -13.27
CA GLY A 39 -7.66 16.39 -14.20
C GLY A 39 -6.97 15.04 -14.01
N THR A 40 -6.14 14.84 -12.98
CA THR A 40 -5.52 13.53 -12.73
C THR A 40 -6.22 12.69 -11.67
N SER A 41 -7.30 13.19 -11.07
CA SER A 41 -8.06 12.40 -10.08
C SER A 41 -8.96 11.37 -10.77
N VAL A 42 -9.09 10.20 -10.16
CA VAL A 42 -10.10 9.22 -10.56
C VAL A 42 -11.49 9.82 -10.35
N VAL A 43 -12.39 9.59 -11.30
CA VAL A 43 -13.75 10.12 -11.28
C VAL A 43 -14.56 9.40 -10.20
N ALA A 44 -15.35 10.16 -9.44
CA ALA A 44 -16.27 9.56 -8.47
C ALA A 44 -17.29 8.66 -9.18
N GLY A 45 -17.62 7.54 -8.55
CA GLY A 45 -18.47 6.51 -9.12
C GLY A 45 -17.75 5.50 -10.00
N THR A 46 -16.45 5.66 -10.25
CA THR A 46 -15.67 4.66 -10.97
C THR A 46 -15.52 3.39 -10.14
N VAL A 47 -15.68 2.23 -10.78
CA VAL A 47 -15.31 0.93 -10.25
C VAL A 47 -14.21 0.36 -11.12
N TRP A 48 -13.10 -0.05 -10.52
CA TRP A 48 -12.06 -0.84 -11.18
C TRP A 48 -12.13 -2.28 -10.69
N HIS A 49 -12.26 -3.21 -11.63
CA HIS A 49 -12.30 -4.64 -11.37
C HIS A 49 -10.95 -5.28 -11.69
N TYR A 50 -10.59 -6.24 -10.87
CA TYR A 50 -9.34 -6.97 -10.93
C TYR A 50 -9.59 -8.45 -10.62
N GLU A 51 -8.67 -9.29 -11.11
CA GLU A 51 -8.44 -10.63 -10.58
C GLU A 51 -7.22 -10.56 -9.66
N LYS A 52 -7.35 -11.07 -8.44
CA LYS A 52 -6.23 -11.33 -7.52
C LYS A 52 -5.97 -12.83 -7.49
N SER A 53 -4.74 -13.27 -7.73
CA SER A 53 -4.38 -14.69 -7.77
C SER A 53 -2.95 -14.92 -7.28
N ASN A 54 -2.52 -16.17 -7.09
CA ASN A 54 -1.10 -16.50 -7.09
C ASN A 54 -0.54 -16.16 -8.49
N ARG A 55 0.77 -16.03 -8.63
CA ARG A 55 1.41 -15.64 -9.90
C ARG A 55 1.19 -16.66 -11.01
N ASP A 56 1.03 -17.92 -10.66
CA ASP A 56 0.65 -19.00 -11.57
C ASP A 56 -0.83 -19.01 -11.98
N GLY A 57 -1.65 -18.13 -11.39
CA GLY A 57 -3.08 -18.01 -11.63
C GLY A 57 -3.97 -18.88 -10.73
N SER A 58 -3.39 -19.67 -9.83
CA SER A 58 -4.17 -20.41 -8.83
C SER A 58 -4.81 -19.49 -7.79
N ASP A 59 -5.85 -19.99 -7.11
CA ASP A 59 -6.59 -19.30 -6.06
C ASP A 59 -7.12 -17.93 -6.52
N ALA A 60 -7.82 -17.86 -7.67
CA ALA A 60 -8.29 -16.60 -8.22
C ALA A 60 -9.48 -16.01 -7.43
N TRP A 61 -9.32 -14.79 -6.94
CA TRP A 61 -10.33 -13.98 -6.27
C TRP A 61 -10.74 -12.81 -7.15
N HIS A 62 -11.99 -12.42 -7.03
CA HIS A 62 -12.45 -11.16 -7.56
C HIS A 62 -12.07 -10.03 -6.62
N PHE A 63 -11.73 -8.89 -7.20
CA PHE A 63 -11.30 -7.71 -6.48
C PHE A 63 -11.86 -6.46 -7.15
N ALA A 64 -12.53 -5.61 -6.40
CA ALA A 64 -13.11 -4.37 -6.91
C ALA A 64 -12.71 -3.18 -6.05
N ILE A 65 -12.36 -2.06 -6.69
CA ILE A 65 -12.13 -0.76 -6.05
C ILE A 65 -13.22 0.19 -6.54
N TYR A 66 -14.09 0.64 -5.64
CA TYR A 66 -15.06 1.70 -5.89
C TYR A 66 -14.53 3.04 -5.40
N PHE A 67 -14.55 4.06 -6.25
CA PHE A 67 -14.13 5.41 -5.91
C PHE A 67 -15.36 6.26 -5.56
N ALA A 68 -15.75 6.27 -4.29
CA ALA A 68 -16.87 7.11 -3.81
C ALA A 68 -16.57 8.61 -3.95
N SER A 69 -15.29 9.00 -3.86
CA SER A 69 -14.79 10.34 -4.19
C SER A 69 -13.31 10.25 -4.56
N PRO A 70 -12.66 11.33 -5.04
CA PRO A 70 -11.21 11.33 -5.29
C PRO A 70 -10.35 10.88 -4.09
N SER A 71 -10.84 11.04 -2.87
CA SER A 71 -10.14 10.72 -1.63
C SER A 71 -10.86 9.68 -0.77
N ARG A 72 -11.88 8.99 -1.29
CA ARG A 72 -12.60 7.94 -0.57
C ARG A 72 -12.85 6.77 -1.48
N LEU A 73 -12.48 5.58 -1.02
CA LEU A 73 -12.70 4.37 -1.78
C LEU A 73 -13.20 3.23 -0.89
N GLU A 74 -13.80 2.25 -1.55
CA GLU A 74 -14.24 0.99 -0.96
C GLU A 74 -13.64 -0.14 -1.78
N VAL A 75 -13.13 -1.16 -1.10
CA VAL A 75 -12.53 -2.33 -1.72
C VAL A 75 -13.31 -3.55 -1.30
N LEU A 76 -13.67 -4.37 -2.29
CA LEU A 76 -14.25 -5.69 -2.08
C LEU A 76 -13.29 -6.74 -2.62
N LYS A 77 -13.13 -7.83 -1.87
CA LYS A 77 -12.38 -9.02 -2.28
C LYS A 77 -13.22 -10.23 -1.94
N TRP A 78 -13.46 -11.10 -2.91
CA TRP A 78 -14.28 -12.29 -2.67
C TRP A 78 -13.86 -13.43 -3.56
N LEU A 79 -14.10 -14.64 -3.05
CA LEU A 79 -14.07 -15.87 -3.82
C LEU A 79 -15.52 -16.31 -4.07
N PRO A 80 -15.87 -16.81 -5.27
CA PRO A 80 -17.21 -17.33 -5.52
C PRO A 80 -17.58 -18.44 -4.52
N GLY A 81 -18.70 -18.28 -3.82
CA GLY A 81 -19.20 -19.25 -2.85
C GLY A 81 -18.56 -19.19 -1.46
N GLU A 82 -17.65 -18.23 -1.18
CA GLU A 82 -17.01 -18.11 0.13
C GLU A 82 -17.09 -16.67 0.71
N ASP A 83 -16.12 -16.31 1.55
CA ASP A 83 -16.05 -15.07 2.30
C ASP A 83 -15.87 -13.83 1.40
N LEU A 84 -16.43 -12.71 1.85
CA LEU A 84 -16.22 -11.38 1.28
C LEU A 84 -15.47 -10.51 2.30
N VAL A 85 -14.39 -9.86 1.87
CA VAL A 85 -13.70 -8.84 2.65
C VAL A 85 -14.05 -7.47 2.08
N GLU A 86 -14.55 -6.59 2.94
CA GLU A 86 -14.86 -5.20 2.62
C GLU A 86 -13.93 -4.28 3.40
N VAL A 87 -13.30 -3.33 2.71
CA VAL A 87 -12.45 -2.31 3.34
C VAL A 87 -12.82 -0.94 2.81
N HIS A 88 -13.09 0.00 3.71
CA HIS A 88 -13.32 1.41 3.39
C HIS A 88 -12.09 2.21 3.78
N ALA A 89 -11.72 3.19 2.97
CA ALA A 89 -10.62 4.10 3.30
C ALA A 89 -10.90 5.53 2.82
N ASP A 90 -10.73 6.48 3.74
CA ASP A 90 -10.57 7.90 3.43
C ASP A 90 -9.06 8.22 3.38
N LEU A 91 -8.65 9.00 2.39
CA LEU A 91 -7.25 9.30 2.09
C LEU A 91 -6.96 10.80 2.25
N ASP A 92 -5.85 11.13 2.91
CA ASP A 92 -5.25 12.45 2.79
C ASP A 92 -4.30 12.45 1.60
N LEU A 93 -4.81 12.93 0.47
CA LEU A 93 -4.04 12.99 -0.78
C LEU A 93 -2.85 13.95 -0.73
N ALA A 94 -2.81 14.91 0.21
CA ALA A 94 -1.64 15.79 0.36
C ALA A 94 -0.50 15.09 1.11
N ARG A 95 -0.85 14.22 2.07
CA ARG A 95 0.10 13.33 2.75
C ARG A 95 0.34 12.01 2.00
N ALA A 96 -0.47 11.71 0.99
CA ALA A 96 -0.49 10.44 0.27
C ALA A 96 -0.58 9.24 1.24
N MET A 97 -1.56 9.28 2.15
CA MET A 97 -1.78 8.23 3.15
C MET A 97 -3.26 8.04 3.49
N PRO A 98 -3.68 6.85 3.96
CA PRO A 98 -5.00 6.68 4.57
C PRO A 98 -5.08 7.44 5.89
N VAL A 99 -6.26 7.99 6.18
CA VAL A 99 -6.54 8.72 7.44
C VAL A 99 -7.66 8.13 8.26
N HIS A 100 -8.58 7.42 7.62
CA HIS A 100 -9.59 6.61 8.28
C HIS A 100 -9.75 5.33 7.48
N MET A 101 -9.76 4.19 8.16
CA MET A 101 -9.99 2.89 7.55
C MET A 101 -10.91 2.05 8.41
N GLN A 102 -11.73 1.24 7.74
CA GLN A 102 -12.58 0.24 8.39
C GLN A 102 -12.56 -1.02 7.54
N GLN A 103 -12.52 -2.18 8.19
CA GLN A 103 -12.57 -3.47 7.53
C GLN A 103 -13.65 -4.35 8.16
N TRP A 104 -14.36 -5.07 7.32
CA TRP A 104 -15.32 -6.11 7.68
C TRP A 104 -15.05 -7.38 6.89
N ASN A 105 -15.39 -8.51 7.50
CA ASN A 105 -15.50 -9.78 6.81
C ASN A 105 -16.97 -10.18 6.81
N LEU A 106 -17.47 -10.65 5.68
CA LEU A 106 -18.72 -11.38 5.59
C LEU A 106 -18.41 -12.86 5.76
N VAL A 107 -18.93 -13.46 6.83
CA VAL A 107 -18.77 -14.89 7.10
C VAL A 107 -20.17 -15.45 7.30
N LYS A 108 -20.57 -16.42 6.46
CA LYS A 108 -21.93 -17.02 6.50
C LYS A 108 -23.06 -15.98 6.44
N GLY A 109 -22.92 -14.99 5.56
CA GLY A 109 -23.91 -13.92 5.38
C GLY A 109 -23.92 -12.86 6.48
N GLU A 110 -23.09 -12.98 7.53
CA GLU A 110 -23.01 -12.00 8.61
C GLU A 110 -21.79 -11.08 8.41
N ARG A 111 -22.04 -9.76 8.33
CA ARG A 111 -20.99 -8.74 8.18
C ARG A 111 -20.41 -8.40 9.56
N ARG A 112 -19.17 -8.81 9.81
CA ARG A 112 -18.48 -8.65 11.10
C ARG A 112 -17.32 -7.66 10.97
N PRO A 113 -17.22 -6.65 11.86
CA PRO A 113 -16.07 -5.76 11.87
C PRO A 113 -14.80 -6.55 12.24
N THR A 114 -13.69 -6.22 11.59
CA THR A 114 -12.39 -6.85 11.83
C THR A 114 -11.41 -5.86 12.44
N LEU A 115 -11.27 -4.67 11.84
CA LEU A 115 -10.44 -3.59 12.37
C LEU A 115 -10.93 -2.21 11.91
N SER A 116 -10.50 -1.18 12.63
CA SER A 116 -10.49 0.21 12.16
C SER A 116 -9.12 0.84 12.38
N ALA A 117 -8.79 1.87 11.62
CA ALA A 117 -7.56 2.61 11.81
C ALA A 117 -7.75 4.11 11.56
N ASP A 118 -7.12 4.93 12.39
CA ASP A 118 -7.17 6.39 12.30
C ASP A 118 -5.76 6.98 12.27
N ALA A 119 -5.51 7.95 11.39
CA ALA A 119 -4.22 8.60 11.32
C ALA A 119 -4.00 9.60 12.45
N ALA A 120 -2.78 9.61 12.98
CA ALA A 120 -2.35 10.67 13.86
C ALA A 120 -2.30 12.02 13.10
N PRO A 121 -2.62 13.14 13.77
CA PRO A 121 -2.47 14.46 13.17
C PRO A 121 -1.03 14.72 12.75
N LYS A 122 -0.81 15.09 11.48
CA LYS A 122 0.48 15.53 10.92
C LYS A 122 1.66 14.56 11.08
N ALA A 123 1.41 13.28 11.36
CA ALA A 123 2.45 12.26 11.46
C ALA A 123 2.12 11.06 10.55
N PRO A 124 3.12 10.33 10.04
CA PRO A 124 2.94 9.10 9.27
C PRO A 124 2.59 7.92 10.20
N ARG A 125 1.60 8.08 11.10
CA ARG A 125 1.23 7.08 12.09
C ARG A 125 -0.24 6.73 11.99
N LEU A 126 -0.57 5.44 12.16
CA LEU A 126 -1.94 4.94 12.23
C LEU A 126 -2.17 4.28 13.59
N LYS A 127 -3.27 4.62 14.25
CA LYS A 127 -3.76 3.91 15.44
C LYS A 127 -4.80 2.89 14.98
N VAL A 128 -4.51 1.61 15.17
CA VAL A 128 -5.33 0.48 14.72
C VAL A 128 -6.07 -0.12 15.91
N HIS A 129 -7.37 -0.31 15.75
CA HIS A 129 -8.26 -0.94 16.72
C HIS A 129 -8.78 -2.26 16.14
N PHE A 130 -8.55 -3.37 16.83
CA PHE A 130 -9.04 -4.68 16.41
C PHE A 130 -10.39 -4.98 17.06
N ALA A 131 -11.33 -5.54 16.29
CA ALA A 131 -12.68 -5.83 16.78
C ALA A 131 -12.70 -6.86 17.93
N LYS A 132 -11.74 -7.80 17.94
CA LYS A 132 -11.56 -8.78 19.03
C LYS A 132 -10.86 -8.20 20.28
N GLY A 133 -10.60 -6.89 20.30
CA GLY A 133 -9.88 -6.20 21.35
C GLY A 133 -8.41 -5.97 21.01
N GLY A 134 -7.80 -5.01 21.71
CA GLY A 134 -6.43 -4.58 21.47
C GLY A 134 -6.35 -3.31 20.61
N THR A 135 -5.24 -2.60 20.77
CA THR A 135 -4.94 -1.39 20.00
C THR A 135 -3.45 -1.31 19.80
N VAL A 136 -3.03 -0.95 18.59
CA VAL A 136 -1.62 -0.76 18.24
C VAL A 136 -1.45 0.56 17.52
N GLU A 137 -0.32 1.22 17.76
CA GLU A 137 0.16 2.31 16.92
C GLU A 137 1.19 1.78 15.91
N LEU A 138 0.94 2.04 14.64
CA LEU A 138 1.86 1.74 13.54
C LEU A 138 2.56 3.02 13.13
N ASP A 139 3.89 3.05 13.29
CA ASP A 139 4.71 4.15 12.80
C ASP A 139 5.25 3.82 11.40
N GLY A 140 4.78 4.57 10.41
CA GLY A 140 5.26 4.48 9.04
C GLY A 140 6.65 5.06 8.84
N GLY A 141 7.18 5.85 9.79
CA GLY A 141 8.49 6.49 9.72
C GLY A 141 8.59 7.64 8.70
N ALA A 142 7.98 7.51 7.52
CA ALA A 142 7.97 8.52 6.47
C ALA A 142 6.66 8.50 5.65
N LEU A 143 6.42 9.58 4.90
CA LEU A 143 5.35 9.69 3.91
C LEU A 143 5.92 9.53 2.49
N PRO A 144 5.15 9.00 1.51
CA PRO A 144 3.79 8.46 1.62
C PRO A 144 3.68 7.20 2.49
N LEU A 145 2.49 6.90 2.99
CA LEU A 145 2.22 5.72 3.82
C LEU A 145 1.13 4.85 3.20
N HIS A 146 1.42 3.57 3.00
CA HIS A 146 0.50 2.59 2.39
C HIS A 146 0.22 1.43 3.35
N VAL A 147 -0.99 0.86 3.34
CA VAL A 147 -1.31 -0.35 4.12
C VAL A 147 -1.25 -1.59 3.24
N TRP A 148 -0.32 -2.51 3.51
CA TRP A 148 -0.05 -3.71 2.70
C TRP A 148 -1.28 -4.61 2.54
N GLY A 149 -2.03 -4.88 3.63
CA GLY A 149 -3.29 -5.63 3.59
C GLY A 149 -4.37 -5.05 2.69
N PHE A 150 -4.12 -3.88 2.10
CA PHE A 150 -4.95 -3.23 1.10
C PHE A 150 -4.56 -3.54 -0.35
N ASP A 151 -3.65 -4.50 -0.60
CA ASP A 151 -3.29 -5.01 -1.94
C ASP A 151 -2.94 -3.90 -2.94
N LEU A 152 -2.18 -2.90 -2.50
CA LEU A 152 -1.85 -1.69 -3.27
C LEU A 152 -3.04 -0.82 -3.70
N ALA A 153 -4.28 -1.09 -3.27
CA ALA A 153 -5.46 -0.33 -3.69
C ALA A 153 -5.41 1.15 -3.30
N SER A 154 -4.82 1.52 -2.15
CA SER A 154 -4.65 2.94 -1.82
C SER A 154 -3.64 3.66 -2.72
N LEU A 155 -2.85 2.95 -3.53
CA LEU A 155 -2.05 3.58 -4.59
C LEU A 155 -2.89 3.94 -5.81
N ALA A 156 -4.04 3.31 -6.02
CA ALA A 156 -4.89 3.54 -7.18
C ALA A 156 -5.27 5.02 -7.40
N PRO A 157 -5.68 5.80 -6.37
CA PRO A 157 -5.89 7.25 -6.51
C PRO A 157 -4.60 8.08 -6.47
N LEU A 158 -3.47 7.51 -6.01
CA LEU A 158 -2.20 8.24 -5.85
C LEU A 158 -1.31 8.16 -7.09
N LEU A 159 -1.29 7.04 -7.80
CA LEU A 159 -0.44 6.84 -8.98
C LEU A 159 -0.69 7.88 -10.09
N PRO A 160 -1.94 8.29 -10.40
CA PRO A 160 -2.20 9.41 -11.31
C PRO A 160 -1.63 10.77 -10.84
N MET A 161 -1.30 10.90 -9.56
CA MET A 161 -0.74 12.13 -8.97
C MET A 161 0.79 12.17 -9.01
N LEU A 162 1.47 11.16 -9.56
CA LEU A 162 2.92 11.19 -9.72
C LEU A 162 3.35 12.36 -10.61
N ARG A 163 4.16 13.28 -10.09
CA ARG A 163 4.66 14.43 -10.89
C ARG A 163 5.54 13.99 -12.06
N HIS A 164 6.30 12.92 -11.87
CA HIS A 164 7.25 12.39 -12.84
C HIS A 164 7.10 10.86 -12.92
N PRO A 165 6.09 10.32 -13.64
CA PRO A 165 5.87 8.87 -13.75
C PRO A 165 7.00 8.12 -14.51
N GLN A 166 8.01 8.83 -14.99
CA GLN A 166 9.21 8.25 -15.59
C GLN A 166 10.40 8.21 -14.62
N GLN A 167 10.16 8.49 -13.34
CA GLN A 167 11.13 8.42 -12.27
C GLN A 167 10.70 7.39 -11.24
N GLY A 168 11.68 6.86 -10.51
CA GLY A 168 11.37 6.02 -9.36
C GLY A 168 10.79 6.81 -8.21
N PHE A 169 9.99 6.15 -7.38
CA PHE A 169 9.43 6.73 -6.15
C PHE A 169 9.52 5.72 -5.01
N LYS A 170 9.23 6.18 -3.80
CA LYS A 170 9.27 5.37 -2.59
C LYS A 170 8.08 5.68 -1.71
N LEU A 171 7.75 4.72 -0.86
CA LEU A 171 6.75 4.88 0.18
C LEU A 171 7.06 3.96 1.35
N SER A 172 6.52 4.31 2.50
CA SER A 172 6.49 3.46 3.68
C SER A 172 5.27 2.55 3.59
N MET A 173 5.41 1.30 3.99
CA MET A 173 4.30 0.34 4.01
C MET A 173 4.08 -0.12 5.42
N VAL A 174 2.82 -0.11 5.94
CA VAL A 174 2.25 -0.68 7.21
C VAL A 174 1.43 -1.95 6.96
N ASP A 175 1.41 -2.90 7.89
CA ASP A 175 0.63 -4.14 7.79
C ASP A 175 0.08 -4.52 9.18
N PRO A 176 -1.18 -4.17 9.47
CA PRO A 176 -1.80 -4.50 10.75
C PRO A 176 -2.08 -6.00 10.93
N ASN A 177 -2.04 -6.80 9.86
CA ASN A 177 -2.46 -8.21 9.87
C ASN A 177 -1.29 -9.19 10.00
N ARG A 178 -0.05 -8.75 9.78
CA ARG A 178 1.13 -9.61 9.90
C ARG A 178 1.73 -9.48 11.31
N PRO A 179 1.99 -10.59 12.02
CA PRO A 179 2.71 -10.54 13.28
C PRO A 179 4.19 -10.19 13.04
N GLY A 180 4.68 -9.24 13.83
CA GLY A 180 6.08 -8.80 13.89
C GLY A 180 6.94 -9.73 14.73
N ARG A 181 8.19 -9.34 14.95
CA ARG A 181 9.24 -10.22 15.49
C ARG A 181 9.00 -10.61 16.94
N HIS A 182 8.30 -9.76 17.72
CA HIS A 182 7.93 -10.05 19.10
C HIS A 182 6.40 -10.07 19.32
N GLY A 183 5.63 -10.25 18.25
CA GLY A 183 4.16 -10.32 18.30
C GLY A 183 3.44 -8.97 18.18
N GLU A 184 4.16 -7.85 18.19
CA GLU A 184 3.67 -6.55 17.72
C GLU A 184 3.32 -6.62 16.23
N PRO A 185 2.32 -5.88 15.73
CA PRO A 185 2.09 -5.77 14.29
C PRO A 185 3.38 -5.44 13.53
N ALA A 186 3.66 -6.25 12.52
CA ALA A 186 4.87 -6.15 11.73
C ALA A 186 4.82 -4.85 10.95
N LEU A 187 5.61 -3.85 11.37
CA LEU A 187 6.09 -2.90 10.41
C LEU A 187 7.30 -2.07 10.81
N VAL A 188 8.28 -1.95 9.91
CA VAL A 188 8.72 -0.67 9.30
C VAL A 188 9.56 -1.04 8.08
N ALA A 189 9.08 -0.75 6.88
CA ALA A 189 9.93 -0.96 5.72
C ALA A 189 9.60 -0.08 4.52
N GLU A 190 10.66 0.41 3.88
CA GLU A 190 10.59 1.19 2.65
C GLU A 190 10.29 0.25 1.47
N ALA A 191 9.29 0.61 0.67
CA ALA A 191 9.09 0.11 -0.68
C ALA A 191 9.67 1.09 -1.69
N ARG A 192 10.39 0.55 -2.67
CA ARG A 192 11.02 1.28 -3.76
C ARG A 192 10.40 0.84 -5.07
N PHE A 193 10.02 1.82 -5.88
CA PHE A 193 9.47 1.64 -7.21
C PHE A 193 10.48 2.23 -8.18
N GLU A 194 11.22 1.39 -8.88
CA GLU A 194 12.24 1.82 -9.85
C GLU A 194 11.64 1.78 -11.25
N TYR A 195 11.65 2.91 -11.96
CA TYR A 195 11.09 2.98 -13.31
C TYR A 195 11.92 2.13 -14.29
N LEU A 196 11.25 1.19 -14.97
CA LEU A 196 11.85 0.28 -15.94
C LEU A 196 11.67 0.73 -17.39
N GLY A 197 10.92 1.80 -17.61
CA GLY A 197 10.61 2.31 -18.94
C GLY A 197 9.14 2.21 -19.30
N ARG A 198 8.83 2.73 -20.49
CA ARG A 198 7.51 2.63 -21.12
C ARG A 198 7.48 1.38 -21.97
N ARG A 199 6.45 0.55 -21.79
CA ARG A 199 6.23 -0.67 -22.60
C ARG A 199 4.76 -0.82 -22.91
N GLU A 200 4.44 -1.73 -23.81
CA GLU A 200 3.06 -2.16 -24.01
C GLU A 200 2.71 -3.26 -22.99
N TRP A 201 1.51 -3.17 -22.41
CA TRP A 201 0.92 -4.22 -21.59
C TRP A 201 -0.48 -4.52 -22.13
N GLN A 202 -0.68 -5.72 -22.66
CA GLN A 202 -1.96 -6.17 -23.24
C GLN A 202 -2.53 -5.15 -24.25
N GLY A 203 -1.71 -4.69 -25.21
CA GLY A 203 -2.14 -3.73 -26.22
C GLY A 203 -2.20 -2.27 -25.75
N ARG A 204 -1.83 -1.96 -24.50
CA ARG A 204 -1.92 -0.61 -23.92
C ARG A 204 -0.54 -0.04 -23.60
N PRO A 205 -0.24 1.20 -24.03
CA PRO A 205 0.94 1.91 -23.55
C PRO A 205 0.93 2.06 -22.02
N SER A 206 2.03 1.71 -21.38
CA SER A 206 2.13 1.60 -19.92
C SER A 206 3.49 2.03 -19.38
N HIS A 207 3.52 2.47 -18.12
CA HIS A 207 4.74 2.59 -17.33
C HIS A 207 4.96 1.29 -16.55
N GLN A 208 6.20 0.83 -16.48
CA GLN A 208 6.58 -0.32 -15.67
C GLN A 208 7.55 0.09 -14.57
N TYR A 209 7.38 -0.49 -13.40
CA TYR A 209 8.26 -0.28 -12.26
C TYR A 209 8.64 -1.61 -11.62
N ARG A 210 9.91 -1.73 -11.24
CA ARG A 210 10.35 -2.79 -10.33
C ARG A 210 9.96 -2.38 -8.92
N ILE A 211 9.19 -3.22 -8.23
CA ILE A 211 8.84 -3.02 -6.83
C ILE A 211 9.83 -3.84 -5.99
N ALA A 212 10.55 -3.23 -5.07
CA ALA A 212 11.49 -3.94 -4.19
C ALA A 212 11.78 -3.13 -2.92
N GLY A 213 12.66 -3.64 -2.06
CA GLY A 213 13.13 -2.94 -0.86
C GLY A 213 12.95 -3.76 0.41
N PRO A 214 13.27 -3.18 1.58
CA PRO A 214 13.10 -3.85 2.86
C PRO A 214 11.66 -4.36 3.09
N ALA A 215 10.63 -3.73 2.50
CA ALA A 215 9.24 -4.15 2.68
C ALA A 215 8.95 -5.53 2.06
N PHE A 216 9.88 -6.01 1.26
CA PHE A 216 9.77 -7.18 0.42
C PHE A 216 10.90 -8.18 0.66
N ASP A 217 11.60 -8.08 1.79
CA ASP A 217 12.77 -8.91 2.13
C ASP A 217 13.82 -8.94 1.00
N GLY A 218 13.97 -7.80 0.30
CA GLY A 218 14.88 -7.65 -0.83
C GLY A 218 14.42 -8.33 -2.14
N LYS A 219 13.31 -9.08 -2.12
CA LYS A 219 12.71 -9.65 -3.33
C LYS A 219 12.11 -8.54 -4.20
N ALA A 220 12.01 -8.82 -5.49
CA ALA A 220 11.49 -7.88 -6.47
C ALA A 220 10.20 -8.42 -7.11
N GLY A 221 9.28 -7.50 -7.38
CA GLY A 221 8.09 -7.70 -8.19
C GLY A 221 7.94 -6.63 -9.26
N LEU A 222 6.77 -6.58 -9.88
CA LEU A 222 6.46 -5.71 -11.01
C LEU A 222 5.19 -4.89 -10.69
N LEU A 223 5.22 -3.60 -11.02
CA LEU A 223 4.05 -2.73 -11.12
C LEU A 223 3.90 -2.30 -12.58
N VAL A 224 2.67 -2.32 -13.10
CA VAL A 224 2.34 -1.78 -14.40
C VAL A 224 1.18 -0.81 -14.25
N THR A 225 1.35 0.42 -14.76
CA THR A 225 0.30 1.43 -14.78
C THR A 225 0.03 1.90 -16.20
N SER A 226 -1.17 2.39 -16.47
CA SER A 226 -1.42 3.17 -17.68
C SER A 226 -0.57 4.44 -17.68
N LEU A 227 -0.47 5.12 -18.82
CA LEU A 227 0.20 6.43 -18.89
C LEU A 227 -0.48 7.50 -18.01
N GLN A 228 -1.75 7.29 -17.66
CA GLN A 228 -2.54 8.15 -16.78
C GLN A 228 -2.47 7.69 -15.31
N GLY A 229 -1.69 6.66 -14.99
CA GLY A 229 -1.50 6.18 -13.62
C GLY A 229 -2.55 5.21 -13.11
N GLN A 230 -3.45 4.70 -13.96
CA GLN A 230 -4.33 3.59 -13.57
C GLN A 230 -3.50 2.33 -13.30
N LEU A 231 -3.72 1.65 -12.16
CA LEU A 231 -3.09 0.37 -11.89
C LEU A 231 -3.64 -0.70 -12.85
N LEU A 232 -2.78 -1.24 -13.72
CA LEU A 232 -3.14 -2.26 -14.70
C LEU A 232 -2.74 -3.66 -14.24
N HIS A 233 -1.58 -3.77 -13.60
CA HIS A 233 -1.09 -5.03 -13.09
C HIS A 233 -0.09 -4.82 -11.96
N ALA A 234 -0.04 -5.76 -11.02
CA ALA A 234 1.03 -5.88 -10.06
C ALA A 234 1.29 -7.36 -9.76
N GLU A 235 2.54 -7.74 -9.53
CA GLU A 235 2.87 -9.07 -9.02
C GLU A 235 4.08 -9.01 -8.10
N HIS A 236 4.12 -9.89 -7.10
CA HIS A 236 5.23 -9.95 -6.16
C HIS A 236 5.38 -11.34 -5.52
N PRO A 237 6.62 -11.85 -5.31
CA PRO A 237 6.91 -13.13 -4.63
C PRO A 237 6.79 -13.10 -3.10
N ILE A 238 6.23 -12.03 -2.53
CA ILE A 238 5.97 -11.91 -1.08
C ILE A 238 4.47 -11.79 -0.96
N PRO A 239 3.79 -12.73 -0.28
CA PRO A 239 2.33 -12.77 -0.25
C PRO A 239 1.73 -11.60 0.52
N THR A 240 0.48 -11.29 0.21
CA THR A 240 -0.29 -10.21 0.86
C THR A 240 -1.02 -10.67 2.14
N SER A 241 -1.08 -11.97 2.38
CA SER A 241 -1.60 -12.58 3.61
C SER A 241 -1.05 -14.01 3.76
N THR A 242 -1.29 -14.67 4.89
CA THR A 242 -0.75 -16.01 5.20
C THR A 242 -1.23 -17.11 4.26
N ASP A 243 -2.33 -16.88 3.56
CA ASP A 243 -3.03 -17.91 2.78
C ASP A 243 -2.53 -17.97 1.33
N TRP A 244 -1.58 -17.11 0.96
CA TRP A 244 -1.02 -16.99 -0.39
C TRP A 244 0.46 -17.36 -0.42
N LYS A 245 0.93 -17.91 -1.54
CA LYS A 245 2.36 -18.23 -1.74
C LYS A 245 3.12 -17.04 -2.29
N ASP A 246 2.51 -16.38 -3.24
CA ASP A 246 2.89 -15.12 -3.87
C ASP A 246 1.59 -14.43 -4.30
N TRP A 247 1.68 -13.32 -5.03
CA TRP A 247 0.45 -12.71 -5.54
C TRP A 247 0.64 -11.96 -6.84
N ARG A 248 -0.49 -11.83 -7.51
CA ARG A 248 -0.72 -11.10 -8.75
C ARG A 248 -2.06 -10.38 -8.64
N LEU A 249 -2.14 -9.17 -9.16
CA LEU A 249 -3.36 -8.40 -9.33
C LEU A 249 -3.41 -7.94 -10.79
N SER A 250 -4.46 -8.28 -11.52
CA SER A 250 -4.60 -7.98 -12.95
C SER A 250 -5.90 -7.26 -13.22
N PHE A 251 -5.82 -6.08 -13.84
CA PHE A 251 -6.99 -5.29 -14.21
C PHE A 251 -7.82 -6.04 -15.25
N THR A 252 -9.13 -6.10 -15.05
CA THR A 252 -10.07 -6.76 -15.96
C THR A 252 -10.94 -5.76 -16.70
N ARG A 253 -11.60 -4.84 -15.97
CA ARG A 253 -12.50 -3.84 -16.55
C ARG A 253 -12.74 -2.67 -15.61
N SER A 254 -13.38 -1.63 -16.15
CA SER A 254 -13.90 -0.51 -15.37
C SER A 254 -15.35 -0.22 -15.75
N GLU A 255 -16.13 0.27 -14.79
CA GLU A 255 -17.50 0.72 -15.00
C GLU A 255 -17.83 1.94 -14.13
N GLN A 256 -18.97 2.58 -14.39
CA GLN A 256 -19.49 3.69 -13.58
C GLN A 256 -20.72 3.23 -12.81
N LEU A 257 -20.64 3.29 -11.49
CA LEU A 257 -21.77 3.07 -10.58
C LEU A 257 -21.94 4.29 -9.68
N ASN A 258 -23.16 4.80 -9.54
CA ASN A 258 -23.45 5.73 -8.45
C ASN A 258 -23.49 4.99 -7.10
N GLY A 259 -23.52 5.73 -5.99
CA GLY A 259 -23.48 5.13 -4.64
C GLY A 259 -24.60 4.11 -4.40
N ASN A 260 -25.82 4.37 -4.88
CA ASN A 260 -26.93 3.41 -4.73
C ASN A 260 -26.68 2.14 -5.54
N GLN A 261 -26.17 2.26 -6.77
CA GLN A 261 -25.83 1.10 -7.60
C GLN A 261 -24.71 0.27 -7.00
N TRP A 262 -23.72 0.91 -6.36
CA TRP A 262 -22.65 0.21 -5.65
C TRP A 262 -23.17 -0.57 -4.43
N GLU A 263 -24.07 0.03 -3.64
CA GLU A 263 -24.72 -0.68 -2.53
C GLU A 263 -25.59 -1.85 -3.02
N GLN A 264 -26.31 -1.69 -4.14
CA GLN A 264 -27.06 -2.80 -4.74
C GLN A 264 -26.14 -3.91 -5.21
N PHE A 265 -25.01 -3.58 -5.85
CA PHE A 265 -24.00 -4.55 -6.24
C PHE A 265 -23.49 -5.35 -5.03
N LYS A 266 -23.20 -4.68 -3.90
CA LYS A 266 -22.80 -5.36 -2.65
C LYS A 266 -23.89 -6.30 -2.12
N LEU A 267 -25.15 -5.85 -2.11
CA LEU A 267 -26.27 -6.67 -1.63
C LEU A 267 -26.52 -7.89 -2.52
N GLU A 268 -26.45 -7.72 -3.85
CA GLU A 268 -26.58 -8.82 -4.81
C GLU A 268 -25.45 -9.83 -4.64
N LEU A 269 -24.21 -9.36 -4.49
CA LEU A 269 -23.05 -10.20 -4.21
C LEU A 269 -23.24 -11.00 -2.91
N GLN A 270 -23.69 -10.36 -1.83
CA GLN A 270 -23.98 -11.05 -0.58
C GLN A 270 -25.04 -12.14 -0.73
N ARG A 271 -26.10 -11.90 -1.51
CA ARG A 271 -27.13 -12.91 -1.80
C ARG A 271 -26.57 -14.08 -2.62
N GLN A 272 -25.72 -13.80 -3.60
CA GLN A 272 -25.09 -14.84 -4.42
C GLN A 272 -24.18 -15.75 -3.56
N LEU A 273 -23.38 -15.14 -2.69
CA LEU A 273 -22.51 -15.89 -1.78
C LEU A 273 -23.32 -16.74 -0.79
N ALA A 274 -24.44 -16.22 -0.27
CA ALA A 274 -25.32 -16.98 0.62
C ALA A 274 -26.13 -18.10 -0.06
N ALA A 275 -26.24 -18.09 -1.39
CA ALA A 275 -26.98 -19.09 -2.17
C ALA A 275 -26.06 -20.17 -2.78
N GLY A 276 -24.74 -20.03 -2.64
CA GLY A 276 -23.74 -20.97 -3.15
C GLY A 276 -23.42 -22.15 -2.22
N ASP A 277 -24.05 -22.20 -1.04
CA ASP A 277 -24.05 -23.32 -0.08
C ASP A 277 -25.16 -24.34 -0.40
#